data_AF-A0A2V9Y717-F1
#
_entry.id   AF-A0A2V9Y717-F1
#
_cell.length_a   1.000
_cell.length_b   1.000
_cell.length_c   1.000
_cell.angle_alpha   90.00
_cell.angle_beta   90.00
_cell.angle_gamma   90.00
#
_symmetry.space_group_name_H-M   'P 1'
#
loop_
_entity.id
_entity.type
_entity.pdbx_description
1 polymer ?
#
loop_
_entity_poly.entity_id
_entity_poly.type
_entity_poly.pdbx_seq_one_letter_code
_entity_poly.pdbx_strand_id
1 'polypeptide(L)'
;MHVPTPLSRGQGTLLEQPFKAHWYAAYVVVRHEKAVAGQLVRRSMESFLPLYHTVHYWKKRQAEVEVAVFPSYLFVHIPAAERLGVQVPGVVHIVTSHGVLVAMPEEEIESLHTALQLCRSEPCP
;
A
#
# COMPACT_ATOMS: atom_id res chain seq x y z
N MET A 1 -6.38 38.75 -36.49
CA MET A 1 -7.20 37.89 -35.60
C MET A 1 -6.82 36.44 -35.86
N HIS A 2 -5.83 35.93 -35.11
CA HIS A 2 -5.65 34.48 -34.96
C HIS A 2 -5.08 34.27 -33.57
N VAL A 3 -5.92 33.77 -32.67
CA VAL A 3 -5.54 33.41 -31.30
C VAL A 3 -5.17 31.92 -31.36
N PRO A 4 -3.97 31.50 -30.93
CA PRO A 4 -3.69 30.09 -30.75
C PRO A 4 -4.27 29.62 -29.40
N THR A 5 -5.28 28.76 -29.47
CA THR A 5 -5.91 28.06 -28.34
C THR A 5 -5.19 26.71 -28.11
N PRO A 6 -5.08 26.21 -26.86
CA PRO A 6 -3.97 25.35 -26.45
C PRO A 6 -4.19 23.87 -26.81
N LEU A 7 -3.11 23.21 -27.24
CA LEU A 7 -3.02 21.76 -27.28
C LEU A 7 -2.70 21.24 -25.88
N SER A 8 -3.73 21.07 -25.05
CA SER A 8 -3.69 20.21 -23.88
C SER A 8 -3.63 18.76 -24.33
N ARG A 9 -2.44 18.26 -24.66
CA ARG A 9 -2.17 16.83 -24.76
C ARG A 9 -1.51 16.40 -23.46
N GLY A 10 -2.36 16.01 -22.52
CA GLY A 10 -1.94 15.41 -21.27
C GLY A 10 -1.18 14.10 -21.49
N GLN A 11 -0.34 13.82 -20.49
CA GLN A 11 0.35 12.57 -20.20
C GLN A 11 1.62 12.33 -21.01
N GLY A 12 2.66 13.05 -20.61
CA GLY A 12 4.03 12.58 -20.79
C GLY A 12 4.20 11.23 -20.08
N THR A 13 4.46 10.20 -20.87
CA THR A 13 5.21 9.02 -20.43
C THR A 13 6.61 9.50 -20.04
N LEU A 14 6.79 9.96 -18.80
CA LEU A 14 8.11 10.22 -18.28
C LEU A 14 8.66 8.88 -17.80
N LEU A 15 9.72 8.44 -18.46
CA LEU A 15 10.51 7.26 -18.13
C LEU A 15 10.65 7.15 -16.61
N GLU A 16 9.92 6.20 -16.01
CA GLU A 16 10.04 5.85 -14.60
C GLU A 16 11.51 5.58 -14.33
N GLN A 17 12.17 6.48 -13.59
CA GLN A 17 13.56 6.30 -13.22
C GLN A 17 13.62 5.07 -12.32
N PRO A 18 14.29 3.97 -12.73
CA PRO A 18 14.20 2.69 -12.02
C PRO A 18 14.79 2.75 -10.60
N PHE A 19 15.52 3.83 -10.30
CA PHE A 19 16.17 4.14 -9.04
C PHE A 19 15.37 5.11 -8.16
N LYS A 20 14.28 5.71 -8.66
CA LYS A 20 13.37 6.51 -7.84
C LYS A 20 12.37 5.59 -7.16
N ALA A 21 12.23 5.73 -5.84
CA ALA A 21 11.24 5.00 -5.08
C ALA A 21 9.83 5.56 -5.31
N HIS A 22 8.87 4.64 -5.41
CA HIS A 22 7.45 4.94 -5.45
C HIS A 22 6.72 3.92 -4.58
N TRP A 23 5.48 4.27 -4.20
CA TRP A 23 4.61 3.34 -3.49
C TRP A 23 3.99 2.35 -4.46
N TYR A 24 3.98 1.08 -4.08
CA TYR A 24 3.31 0.01 -4.81
C TYR A 24 2.44 -0.80 -3.86
N ALA A 25 1.28 -1.24 -4.33
CA ALA A 25 0.46 -2.20 -3.60
C ALA A 25 0.98 -3.63 -3.82
N ALA A 26 1.26 -4.36 -2.75
CA ALA A 26 1.59 -5.77 -2.75
C ALA A 26 0.40 -6.58 -2.20
N TYR A 27 -0.03 -7.57 -2.99
CA TYR A 27 -1.00 -8.56 -2.55
C TYR A 27 -0.30 -9.64 -1.74
N VAL A 28 -0.74 -9.83 -0.50
CA VAL A 28 -0.16 -10.77 0.47
C VAL A 28 -1.19 -11.81 0.88
N VAL A 29 -0.73 -12.97 1.31
CA VAL A 29 -1.60 -14.01 1.83
C VAL A 29 -2.31 -13.50 3.09
N VAL A 30 -3.63 -13.73 3.16
CA VAL A 30 -4.46 -13.38 4.33
C VAL A 30 -3.80 -13.89 5.63
N ARG A 31 -3.76 -13.06 6.67
CA ARG A 31 -3.11 -13.30 7.99
C ARG A 31 -1.58 -13.31 7.96
N HIS A 32 -0.94 -13.20 6.81
CA HIS A 32 0.51 -13.08 6.71
C HIS A 32 0.96 -11.62 6.62
N GLU A 33 0.04 -10.65 6.62
CA GLU A 33 0.33 -9.23 6.41
C GLU A 33 1.42 -8.72 7.37
N LYS A 34 1.25 -8.97 8.68
CA LYS A 34 2.22 -8.56 9.72
C LYS A 34 3.56 -9.27 9.58
N ALA A 35 3.53 -10.54 9.21
CA ALA A 35 4.75 -11.34 9.02
C ALA A 35 5.55 -10.86 7.80
N VAL A 36 4.86 -10.48 6.72
CA VAL A 36 5.47 -9.89 5.52
C VAL A 36 6.03 -8.49 5.85
N ALA A 37 5.25 -7.62 6.50
CA ALA A 37 5.72 -6.29 6.91
C ALA A 37 6.99 -6.40 7.77
N GLY A 38 7.02 -7.30 8.76
CA GLY A 38 8.23 -7.54 9.57
C GLY A 38 9.43 -8.08 8.77
N GLN A 39 9.19 -8.86 7.71
CA GLN A 39 10.26 -9.30 6.81
C GLN A 39 10.83 -8.16 5.97
N LEU A 40 9.98 -7.26 5.47
CA LEU A 40 10.39 -6.08 4.70
C LEU A 40 11.18 -5.10 5.57
N VAL A 41 10.73 -4.85 6.81
CA VAL A 41 11.47 -4.03 7.78
C VAL A 41 12.88 -4.59 8.03
N ARG A 42 13.02 -5.92 8.17
CA ARG A 42 14.34 -6.56 8.31
C ARG A 42 15.23 -6.43 7.08
N ARG A 43 14.65 -6.16 5.90
CA ARG A 43 15.37 -5.87 4.65
C ARG A 43 15.59 -4.38 4.44
N SER A 44 15.30 -3.54 5.45
CA SER A 44 15.38 -2.07 5.35
C SER A 44 14.49 -1.49 4.25
N MET A 45 13.38 -2.16 3.93
CA MET A 45 12.38 -1.69 2.99
C MET A 45 11.25 -1.00 3.74
N GLU A 46 10.88 0.17 3.26
CA GLU A 46 9.76 0.92 3.79
C GLU A 46 8.45 0.28 3.32
N SER A 47 7.53 0.08 4.27
CA SER A 47 6.24 -0.55 4.01
C SER A 47 5.16 0.01 4.94
N PHE A 48 3.95 0.13 4.41
CA PHE A 48 2.78 0.60 5.13
C PHE A 48 1.68 -0.47 5.07
N LEU A 49 1.25 -0.93 6.24
CA LEU A 49 0.13 -1.86 6.39
C LEU A 49 -1.04 -1.11 7.03
N PRO A 50 -2.16 -0.91 6.32
CA PRO A 50 -3.33 -0.21 6.86
C PRO A 50 -4.04 -1.07 7.91
N LEU A 51 -3.61 -0.96 9.17
CA LEU A 51 -4.22 -1.60 10.34
C LEU A 51 -5.11 -0.61 11.11
N TYR A 52 -6.21 -1.11 11.68
CA TYR A 52 -7.00 -0.42 12.69
C TYR A 52 -7.11 -1.26 13.96
N HIS A 53 -7.22 -0.58 15.11
CA HIS A 53 -7.36 -1.22 16.42
C HIS A 53 -8.84 -1.48 16.71
N THR A 54 -9.16 -2.69 17.17
CA THR A 54 -10.51 -3.06 17.62
C THR A 54 -10.45 -3.98 18.85
N VAL A 55 -11.51 -4.00 19.65
CA VAL A 55 -11.60 -4.84 20.84
C VAL A 55 -12.52 -6.03 20.54
N HIS A 56 -11.95 -7.23 20.53
CA HIS A 56 -12.73 -8.47 20.46
C HIS A 56 -13.08 -8.97 21.86
N TYR A 57 -14.36 -9.27 22.05
CA TYR A 57 -14.87 -9.90 23.26
C TYR A 57 -14.89 -11.42 23.06
N TRP A 58 -13.95 -12.12 23.68
CA TRP A 58 -14.07 -13.56 23.88
C TRP A 58 -14.76 -13.82 25.21
N LYS A 59 -15.32 -15.03 25.38
CA LYS A 59 -16.33 -15.43 26.38
C LYS A 59 -15.98 -15.25 27.87
N LYS A 60 -14.96 -14.45 28.22
CA LYS A 60 -14.60 -13.90 29.53
C LYS A 60 -13.46 -12.86 29.48
N ARG A 61 -12.99 -12.45 28.30
CA ARG A 61 -11.80 -11.59 28.13
C ARG A 61 -11.99 -10.63 26.96
N GLN A 62 -11.53 -9.40 27.14
CA GLN A 62 -11.36 -8.43 26.07
C GLN A 62 -9.92 -8.52 25.56
N ALA A 63 -9.75 -8.58 24.24
CA ALA A 63 -8.44 -8.52 23.60
C ALA A 63 -8.45 -7.39 22.57
N GLU A 64 -7.51 -6.47 22.69
CA GLU A 64 -7.22 -5.50 21.64
C GLU A 64 -6.50 -6.23 20.50
N VAL A 65 -7.04 -6.12 19.29
CA VAL A 65 -6.48 -6.74 18.09
C VAL A 65 -6.39 -5.69 16.98
N GLU A 66 -5.33 -5.77 16.20
CA GLU A 66 -5.20 -4.95 14.99
C GLU A 66 -5.68 -5.77 13.80
N VAL A 67 -6.61 -5.22 13.03
CA VAL A 67 -7.19 -5.82 11.84
C VAL A 67 -6.85 -4.94 10.64
N ALA A 68 -6.55 -5.54 9.48
CA ALA A 68 -6.29 -4.77 8.26
C ALA A 68 -7.60 -4.22 7.70
N VAL A 69 -7.65 -2.92 7.38
CA VAL A 69 -8.80 -2.32 6.68
C VAL A 69 -8.95 -2.87 5.27
N PHE A 70 -7.81 -3.19 4.65
CA PHE A 70 -7.75 -3.88 3.36
C PHE A 70 -7.04 -5.22 3.57
N PRO A 71 -7.78 -6.31 3.84
CA PRO A 71 -7.19 -7.63 3.97
C PRO A 71 -6.33 -7.96 2.75
N SER A 72 -5.20 -8.63 2.97
CA SER A 72 -4.28 -9.03 1.88
C SER A 72 -3.57 -7.89 1.13
N TYR A 73 -3.62 -6.64 1.59
CA TYR A 73 -2.86 -5.53 0.97
C TYR A 73 -1.78 -4.99 1.90
N LEU A 74 -0.60 -4.78 1.34
CA LEU A 74 0.53 -4.12 1.97
C LEU A 74 1.14 -3.14 0.97
N PHE A 75 1.34 -1.88 1.35
CA PHE A 75 1.99 -0.90 0.50
C PHE A 75 3.49 -0.90 0.76
N VAL A 76 4.30 -0.80 -0.29
CA VAL A 76 5.77 -0.83 -0.21
C VAL A 76 6.35 0.35 -0.96
N HIS A 77 7.31 1.04 -0.36
CA HIS A 77 7.98 2.18 -0.96
C HIS A 77 9.38 1.76 -1.40
N ILE A 78 9.52 1.50 -2.70
CA ILE A 78 10.75 0.93 -3.26
C ILE A 78 11.02 1.50 -4.65
N PRO A 79 12.28 1.49 -5.11
CA PRO A 79 12.59 1.66 -6.52
C PRO A 79 12.03 0.50 -7.36
N ALA A 80 11.59 0.77 -8.59
CA ALA A 80 11.10 -0.27 -9.49
C ALA A 80 12.15 -1.38 -9.75
N ALA A 81 13.44 -1.04 -9.70
CA ALA A 81 14.54 -2.00 -9.80
C ALA A 81 14.57 -3.01 -8.66
N GLU A 82 14.08 -2.64 -7.48
CA GLU A 82 14.11 -3.45 -6.25
C GLU A 82 12.84 -4.29 -6.06
N ARG A 83 11.94 -4.35 -7.05
CA ARG A 83 10.69 -5.13 -6.97
C ARG A 83 10.86 -6.59 -6.57
N LEU A 84 12.00 -7.20 -6.91
CA LEU A 84 12.30 -8.58 -6.52
C LEU A 84 12.61 -8.71 -5.03
N GLY A 85 13.11 -7.65 -4.40
CA GLY A 85 13.37 -7.58 -2.97
C GLY A 85 12.12 -7.73 -2.10
N VAL A 86 10.96 -7.39 -2.65
CA VAL A 86 9.64 -7.54 -2.00
C VAL A 86 9.14 -8.99 -2.07
N GLN A 87 9.70 -9.85 -2.92
CA GLN A 87 9.29 -11.26 -3.00
C GLN A 87 9.81 -12.04 -1.78
N VAL A 88 9.01 -12.01 -0.71
CA VAL A 88 9.22 -12.76 0.53
C VAL A 88 8.09 -13.76 0.73
N PRO A 89 8.30 -14.85 1.51
CA PRO A 89 7.23 -15.78 1.86
C PRO A 89 6.00 -15.05 2.42
N GLY A 90 4.86 -15.25 1.76
CA GLY A 90 3.59 -14.58 2.08
C GLY A 90 3.21 -13.45 1.13
N VAL A 91 4.12 -12.97 0.27
CA VAL A 91 3.78 -12.08 -0.85
C VAL A 91 3.34 -12.92 -2.04
N VAL A 92 2.19 -12.60 -2.61
CA VAL A 92 1.66 -13.28 -3.80
C VAL A 92 2.17 -12.57 -5.06
N HIS A 93 1.95 -11.26 -5.16
CA HIS A 93 2.45 -10.43 -6.26
C HIS A 93 2.34 -8.93 -5.93
N ILE A 94 3.05 -8.09 -6.69
CA ILE A 94 2.85 -6.63 -6.70
C ILE A 94 1.79 -6.31 -7.75
N VAL A 95 0.88 -5.39 -7.44
CA VAL A 95 -0.18 -4.96 -8.36
C VAL A 95 0.45 -4.36 -9.62
N THR A 96 0.04 -4.89 -10.76
CA THR A 96 0.51 -4.45 -12.08
C THR A 96 -0.66 -4.19 -13.01
N SER A 97 -0.49 -3.26 -13.93
CA SER A 97 -1.41 -2.95 -15.02
C SER A 97 -0.70 -3.21 -16.34
N HIS A 98 -1.26 -4.08 -17.17
CA HIS A 98 -0.66 -4.47 -18.46
C HIS A 98 0.81 -4.95 -18.32
N GLY A 99 1.15 -5.60 -17.21
CA GLY A 99 2.51 -6.08 -16.91
C GLY A 99 3.48 -5.02 -16.36
N VAL A 100 3.03 -3.78 -16.17
CA VAL A 100 3.80 -2.67 -15.61
C VAL A 100 3.40 -2.43 -14.15
N LEU A 101 4.37 -2.14 -13.28
CA LEU A 101 4.10 -1.79 -11.89
C LEU A 101 3.20 -0.55 -11.81
N VAL A 102 2.15 -0.61 -10.98
CA VAL A 102 1.26 0.54 -10.77
C VAL A 102 1.76 1.31 -9.55
N ALA A 103 2.46 2.42 -9.82
CA ALA A 103 2.87 3.34 -8.78
C ALA A 103 1.65 4.09 -8.22
N MET A 104 1.57 4.18 -6.91
CA MET A 104 0.62 5.01 -6.18
C MET A 104 1.29 6.32 -5.80
N PRO A 105 0.62 7.47 -5.97
CA PRO A 105 1.13 8.74 -5.49
C PRO A 105 1.17 8.78 -3.96
N GLU A 106 2.13 9.52 -3.41
CA GLU A 106 2.27 9.73 -1.96
C GLU A 106 0.97 10.26 -1.33
N GLU A 107 0.29 11.18 -2.01
CA GLU A 107 -0.98 11.76 -1.56
C GLU A 107 -2.08 10.69 -1.34
N GLU A 108 -2.10 9.62 -2.14
CA GLU A 108 -3.04 8.51 -1.92
C GLU A 108 -2.69 7.73 -0.65
N ILE A 109 -1.40 7.49 -0.38
CA ILE A 109 -0.94 6.82 0.84
C ILE A 109 -1.21 7.69 2.07
N GLU A 110 -0.93 8.98 1.99
CA GLU A 110 -1.24 9.95 3.04
C GLU A 110 -2.75 10.01 3.30
N SER A 111 -3.56 10.03 2.25
CA SER A 111 -5.03 9.99 2.36
C SER A 111 -5.52 8.72 3.06
N LEU A 112 -4.91 7.56 2.76
CA LEU A 112 -5.18 6.31 3.47
C LEU A 112 -4.81 6.42 4.95
N HIS A 113 -3.64 6.98 5.27
CA HIS A 113 -3.20 7.18 6.64
C HIS A 113 -4.14 8.10 7.42
N THR A 114 -4.53 9.23 6.84
CA THR A 114 -5.51 10.15 7.42
C THR A 114 -6.87 9.46 7.61
N ALA A 115 -7.37 8.74 6.61
CA ALA A 115 -8.64 8.02 6.72
C ALA A 115 -8.64 7.00 7.88
N LEU A 116 -7.55 6.26 8.08
CA LEU A 116 -7.41 5.32 9.21
C LEU A 116 -7.46 6.02 10.57
N GLN A 117 -6.89 7.22 10.68
CA GLN A 117 -6.92 8.01 11.92
C GLN A 117 -8.31 8.57 12.23
N LEU A 118 -9.09 8.92 11.21
CA LEU A 118 -10.46 9.41 11.37
C LEU A 118 -11.47 8.28 11.63
N CYS A 119 -11.19 7.07 11.17
CA CYS A 119 -12.01 5.89 11.42
C CYS A 119 -11.88 5.39 12.88
N ARG A 120 -12.50 6.11 13.83
CA ARG A 120 -12.92 5.53 15.13
C ARG A 120 -14.15 4.64 14.92
N SER A 121 -14.07 3.61 14.08
CA SER A 121 -15.23 2.76 13.83
C SER A 121 -15.23 1.58 14.80
N GLU A 122 -16.04 1.72 15.85
CA GLU A 122 -16.66 0.61 16.56
C GLU A 122 -17.25 -0.38 15.53
N PRO A 123 -17.08 -1.70 15.70
CA PRO A 123 -17.73 -2.65 14.81
C PRO A 123 -19.24 -2.47 14.99
N CYS A 124 -19.94 -2.11 13.91
CA CYS A 124 -21.40 -2.16 13.88
C CYS A 124 -21.82 -3.62 14.17
N PRO A 125 -22.78 -3.84 15.09
CA PRO A 125 -23.10 -5.15 15.67
C PRO A 125 -23.53 -6.22 14.67
#